data_AF-A0A1M5KDV5-F1
#
_entry.id   AF-A0A1M5KDV5-F1
#
_cell.length_a   1.000
_cell.length_b   1.000
_cell.length_c   1.000
_cell.angle_alpha   90.00
_cell.angle_beta   90.00
_cell.angle_gamma   90.00
#
_symmetry.space_group_name_H-M   'P 1'
#
loop_
_entity.id
_entity.type
_entity.pdbx_description
1 polymer ?
#
loop_
_entity_poly.entity_id
_entity_poly.type
_entity_poly.pdbx_seq_one_letter_code
_entity_poly.pdbx_strand_id
1 'polypeptide(L)'
;MEKLPQDITRQFQEVHMERTWKVLEQKFSFNLRAWKADFNHYCQSQARGISERQAFAEFGKKKIEPLLNLILKREQYHPTWTNLMRWILKNK
;
A
#
# COMPACT_ATOMS: atom_id res chain seq x y z
N MET A 1 -12.35 -7.57 -8.06
CA MET A 1 -11.78 -6.83 -6.92
C MET A 1 -11.33 -7.84 -5.89
N GLU A 2 -10.03 -7.89 -5.62
CA GLU A 2 -9.49 -8.79 -4.60
C GLU A 2 -9.85 -8.24 -3.23
N LYS A 3 -10.51 -9.05 -2.39
CA LYS A 3 -11.01 -8.59 -1.10
C LYS A 3 -9.84 -8.33 -0.16
N LEU A 4 -9.72 -7.09 0.33
CA LEU A 4 -8.80 -6.77 1.40
C LEU A 4 -9.12 -7.58 2.66
N PRO A 5 -8.10 -8.00 3.43
CA PRO A 5 -8.33 -8.60 4.74
C PRO A 5 -9.19 -7.71 5.63
N GLN A 6 -10.11 -8.32 6.39
CA GLN A 6 -11.12 -7.59 7.18
C GLN A 6 -10.50 -6.69 8.26
N ASP A 7 -9.37 -7.09 8.83
CA ASP A 7 -8.58 -6.30 9.78
C ASP A 7 -8.11 -4.99 9.15
N ILE A 8 -7.60 -5.05 7.92
CA ILE A 8 -7.18 -3.87 7.16
C ILE A 8 -8.41 -3.02 6.80
N THR A 9 -9.49 -3.62 6.31
CA THR A 9 -10.69 -2.86 5.92
C THR A 9 -11.29 -2.05 7.08
N ARG A 10 -11.30 -2.60 8.30
CA ARG A 10 -11.92 -1.95 9.46
C ARG A 10 -11.04 -0.91 10.14
N GLN A 11 -9.74 -1.18 10.26
CA GLN A 11 -8.85 -0.40 11.11
C GLN A 11 -7.90 0.52 10.33
N PHE A 12 -7.67 0.25 9.04
CA PHE A 12 -6.79 1.08 8.23
C PHE A 12 -7.44 2.43 7.96
N GLN A 13 -6.67 3.49 8.18
CA GLN A 13 -7.11 4.89 8.20
C GLN A 13 -6.03 5.73 7.52
N GLU A 14 -6.33 7.00 7.22
CA GLU A 14 -5.41 7.91 6.54
C GLU A 14 -4.06 8.04 7.27
N VAL A 15 -4.07 8.11 8.61
CA VAL A 15 -2.84 8.09 9.42
C VAL A 15 -1.97 6.87 9.12
N HIS A 16 -2.56 5.70 8.86
CA HIS A 16 -1.83 4.48 8.52
C HIS A 16 -1.26 4.53 7.09
N MET A 17 -1.93 5.22 6.15
CA MET A 17 -1.39 5.48 4.81
C MET A 17 -0.11 6.32 4.89
N GLU A 18 -0.16 7.43 5.63
CA GLU A 18 1.00 8.31 5.79
C GLU A 18 2.17 7.62 6.50
N ARG A 19 1.89 6.74 7.47
CA ARG A 19 2.93 5.90 8.09
C ARG A 19 3.51 4.90 7.11
N THR A 20 2.67 4.28 6.29
CA THR A 20 3.14 3.34 5.25
C THR A 20 4.08 4.06 4.28
N TRP A 21 3.73 5.27 3.85
CA TRP A 21 4.58 6.12 3.03
C TRP A 21 5.93 6.42 3.67
N LYS A 22 5.94 6.84 4.94
CA LYS A 22 7.17 7.07 5.70
C LYS A 22 8.06 5.83 5.77
N VAL A 23 7.47 4.65 5.96
CA VAL A 23 8.24 3.39 6.00
C VAL A 23 8.84 3.05 4.65
N LEU A 24 8.08 3.23 3.56
CA LEU A 24 8.58 3.02 2.20
C LEU A 24 9.77 3.93 1.90
N GLU A 25 9.70 5.20 2.30
CA GLU A 25 10.80 6.16 2.16
C GLU A 25 11.99 5.78 3.05
N GLN A 26 11.78 5.55 4.34
CA GLN A 26 12.87 5.36 5.30
C GLN A 26 13.58 4.00 5.20
N LYS A 27 12.86 2.93 4.86
CA LYS A 27 13.40 1.56 4.86
C LYS A 27 13.81 1.08 3.47
N PHE A 28 13.19 1.62 2.43
CA PHE A 28 13.39 1.18 1.05
C PHE A 28 13.83 2.31 0.12
N SER A 29 14.02 3.53 0.64
CA SER A 29 14.46 4.70 -0.12
C SER A 29 13.54 5.03 -1.31
N PHE A 30 12.24 4.76 -1.16
CA PHE A 30 11.28 5.11 -2.20
C PHE A 30 11.21 6.62 -2.36
N ASN A 31 11.23 7.10 -3.62
CA ASN A 31 10.95 8.50 -3.92
C ASN A 31 9.47 8.80 -3.65
N LEU A 32 9.18 9.31 -2.46
CA LEU A 32 7.81 9.48 -2.00
C LEU A 32 7.02 10.45 -2.88
N ARG A 33 7.65 11.50 -3.38
CA ARG A 33 7.00 12.50 -4.25
C ARG A 33 6.48 11.84 -5.53
N ALA A 34 7.32 11.04 -6.19
CA ALA A 34 6.94 10.35 -7.43
C ALA A 34 5.85 9.30 -7.18
N TRP A 35 5.97 8.50 -6.11
CA TRP A 35 4.99 7.48 -5.77
C TRP A 35 3.63 8.05 -5.37
N LYS A 36 3.59 9.15 -4.61
CA LYS A 36 2.34 9.86 -4.30
C LYS A 36 1.69 10.44 -5.55
N ALA A 37 2.48 10.97 -6.50
CA ALA A 37 1.95 11.44 -7.78
C ALA A 37 1.31 10.30 -8.58
N ASP A 38 1.98 9.15 -8.69
CA ASP A 38 1.44 7.96 -9.38
C ASP A 38 0.19 7.42 -8.68
N PHE A 39 0.15 7.44 -7.34
CA PHE A 39 -1.04 7.10 -6.57
C PHE A 39 -2.22 8.06 -6.84
N ASN A 40 -1.97 9.37 -6.90
CA ASN A 40 -3.01 10.35 -7.20
C ASN A 40 -3.59 10.13 -8.61
N HIS A 41 -2.74 9.84 -9.60
CA HIS A 41 -3.19 9.46 -10.94
C HIS A 41 -4.00 8.16 -10.92
N TYR A 42 -3.56 7.16 -10.14
CA TYR A 42 -4.29 5.92 -9.96
C TYR A 42 -5.68 6.18 -9.37
N CYS A 43 -5.81 7.00 -8.32
CA CYS A 43 -7.09 7.38 -7.72
C CYS A 43 -8.03 8.05 -8.72
N GLN A 44 -7.52 8.96 -9.55
CA GLN A 44 -8.31 9.63 -10.60
C GLN A 44 -8.85 8.64 -11.66
N SER A 45 -8.16 7.53 -11.88
CA SER A 45 -8.59 6.48 -12.82
C SER A 45 -9.59 5.47 -12.24
N GLN A 46 -9.85 5.51 -10.92
CA GLN A 46 -10.74 4.56 -10.28
C GLN A 46 -12.23 4.89 -10.48
N ALA A 47 -13.08 3.87 -10.41
CA ALA A 47 -14.53 4.02 -10.50
C ALA A 47 -15.08 4.88 -9.34
N ARG A 48 -16.14 5.65 -9.62
CA ARG A 48 -16.86 6.45 -8.62
C ARG A 48 -17.40 5.51 -7.52
N GLY A 49 -16.91 5.68 -6.29
CA GLY A 49 -17.33 4.90 -5.12
C GLY A 49 -16.22 4.09 -4.45
N ILE A 50 -15.04 3.98 -5.06
CA ILE A 50 -13.88 3.40 -4.38
C ILE A 50 -13.34 4.43 -3.38
N SER A 51 -13.27 4.04 -2.11
CA SER A 51 -12.64 4.89 -1.10
C SER A 51 -11.14 5.00 -1.36
N GLU A 52 -10.54 6.15 -1.03
CA GLU A 52 -9.10 6.35 -1.18
C GLU A 52 -8.27 5.27 -0.48
N ARG A 53 -8.74 4.77 0.68
CA ARG A 53 -8.11 3.66 1.41
C ARG A 53 -8.10 2.35 0.62
N GLN A 54 -9.21 2.03 -0.05
CA GLN A 54 -9.28 0.87 -0.93
C GLN A 54 -8.36 1.07 -2.15
N ALA A 55 -8.40 2.26 -2.76
CA ALA A 55 -7.51 2.59 -3.88
C ALA A 55 -6.04 2.44 -3.46
N PHE A 56 -5.66 2.89 -2.26
CA PHE A 56 -4.30 2.77 -1.73
C PHE A 56 -3.87 1.32 -1.55
N ALA A 57 -4.72 0.50 -0.95
CA ALA A 57 -4.40 -0.90 -0.72
C ALA A 57 -4.29 -1.68 -2.04
N GLU A 58 -5.16 -1.40 -3.02
CA GLU A 58 -5.07 -1.97 -4.36
C GLU A 58 -3.84 -1.47 -5.13
N PHE A 59 -3.56 -0.17 -5.07
CA PHE A 59 -2.40 0.44 -5.71
C PHE A 59 -1.12 -0.21 -5.21
N GLY A 60 -0.95 -0.30 -3.89
CA GLY A 60 0.23 -0.91 -3.32
C GLY A 60 0.35 -2.39 -3.67
N LYS A 61 -0.74 -3.13 -3.73
CA LYS A 61 -0.72 -4.53 -4.19
C LYS A 61 -0.29 -4.66 -5.66
N LYS A 62 -0.81 -3.80 -6.54
CA LYS A 62 -0.51 -3.86 -7.99
C LYS A 62 0.87 -3.33 -8.35
N LYS A 63 1.34 -2.28 -7.67
CA LYS A 63 2.53 -1.50 -8.07
C LYS A 63 3.70 -1.67 -7.11
N ILE A 64 3.44 -1.72 -5.81
CA ILE A 64 4.49 -1.73 -4.77
C ILE A 64 4.89 -3.16 -4.38
N GLU A 65 3.93 -4.08 -4.22
CA GLU A 65 4.19 -5.45 -3.79
C GLU A 65 5.20 -6.19 -4.68
N PRO A 66 5.11 -6.14 -6.03
CA PRO A 66 6.10 -6.79 -6.89
C PRO A 66 7.51 -6.24 -6.68
N LEU A 67 7.64 -4.92 -6.45
CA LEU A 67 8.92 -4.26 -6.21
C LEU A 67 9.50 -4.66 -4.85
N LEU A 68 8.67 -4.66 -3.79
CA LEU A 68 9.10 -5.10 -2.47
C LEU A 68 9.50 -6.58 -2.47
N ASN A 69 8.77 -7.44 -3.19
CA ASN A 69 9.12 -8.85 -3.34
C ASN A 69 10.46 -9.00 -4.05
N LEU A 70 10.72 -8.22 -5.09
CA LEU A 70 12.00 -8.21 -5.79
C LEU A 70 13.16 -7.75 -4.88
N ILE A 71 13.00 -6.64 -4.17
CA ILE A 71 14.01 -6.09 -3.25
C ILE A 71 14.33 -7.08 -2.13
N LEU A 72 13.30 -7.73 -1.58
CA LEU A 72 13.42 -8.65 -0.44
C LEU A 72 13.70 -10.10 -0.86
N LYS A 73 13.93 -10.36 -2.15
CA LYS A 73 14.17 -11.71 -2.71
C LYS A 73 13.09 -12.74 -2.29
N ARG A 74 11.83 -12.34 -2.39
CA ARG A 74 10.65 -13.18 -2.11
C ARG A 74 10.01 -13.66 -3.41
N GLU A 75 9.21 -14.71 -3.30
CA GLU A 75 8.36 -15.17 -4.40
C GLU A 75 7.42 -14.06 -4.88
N GLN A 76 7.07 -14.10 -6.17
CA GLN A 76 6.26 -13.06 -6.81
C GLN A 76 4.92 -12.83 -6.11
N TYR A 77 4.29 -13.90 -5.60
CA TYR A 77 2.97 -13.88 -4.97
C TYR A 77 3.03 -13.73 -3.44
N HIS A 78 4.21 -13.50 -2.87
CA HIS A 78 4.32 -13.31 -1.43
C HIS A 78 3.54 -12.05 -1.00
N PRO A 79 2.69 -12.10 0.03
CA PRO A 79 1.78 -11.01 0.41
C PRO A 79 2.49 -9.91 1.22
N THR A 80 3.63 -9.42 0.72
CA THR A 80 4.50 -8.46 1.41
C THR A 80 3.78 -7.15 1.71
N TRP A 81 2.96 -6.65 0.79
CA TRP A 81 2.23 -5.41 0.99
C TRP A 81 1.18 -5.55 2.09
N THR A 82 0.43 -6.65 2.05
CA THR A 82 -0.56 -6.96 3.08
C THR A 82 0.09 -7.09 4.46
N ASN A 83 1.24 -7.76 4.53
CA ASN A 83 2.00 -7.92 5.76
C ASN A 83 2.55 -6.58 6.29
N LEU A 84 3.02 -5.69 5.40
CA LEU A 84 3.43 -4.34 5.77
C LEU A 84 2.26 -3.55 6.37
N MET A 85 1.09 -3.54 5.71
CA MET A 85 -0.09 -2.84 6.23
C MET A 85 -0.51 -3.37 7.61
N ARG A 86 -0.48 -4.70 7.81
CA ARG A 86 -0.73 -5.31 9.13
C ARG A 86 0.29 -4.89 10.18
N TRP A 87 1.56 -4.82 9.80
CA TRP A 87 2.62 -4.37 10.68
C TRP A 87 2.43 -2.91 11.09
N ILE A 88 2.02 -2.03 10.17
CA ILE A 88 1.66 -0.63 10.43
C ILE A 88 0.49 -0.51 11.41
N LEU A 89 -0.53 -1.37 11.29
CA LEU A 89 -1.66 -1.38 12.22
C LEU A 89 -1.26 -1.80 13.64
N LYS A 90 -0.31 -2.74 13.76
CA LYS A 90 0.15 -3.27 15.05
C LYS A 90 1.16 -2.35 15.75
N ASN A 91 2.00 -1.65 14.99
CA ASN A 91 3.06 -0.80 15.54
C ASN A 91 2.60 0.66 15.56
N LYS A 92 2.06 1.06 16.73
CA LYS A 92 1.56 2.41 16.99
C LYS A 92 2.65 3.45 17.18
#